data_AF-A0A6J1W500-F1
#
_entry.id   AF-A0A6J1W500-F1
#
_cell.length_a   1.000
_cell.length_b   1.000
_cell.length_c   1.000
_cell.angle_alpha   90.00
_cell.angle_beta   90.00
_cell.angle_gamma   90.00
#
_symmetry.space_group_name_H-M   'P 1'
#
loop_
_entity.id
_entity.type
_entity.pdbx_description
1 polymer ?
#
loop_
_entity_poly.entity_id
_entity_poly.type
_entity_poly.pdbx_seq_one_letter_code
_entity_poly.pdbx_strand_id
1 'polypeptide(L)'
;QDYLLFCEILLQRPINMAELALSNVLTREEEAYMRDMAKHHFDCIMRVLRDLPRAMLLVFRNINTVRGINVALGVPVDRYYIMARRWEPEAVA
;
A
#
# COMPACT_ATOMS: atom_id res chain seq x y z
N GLN A 1 3.28 -15.64 -8.26
CA GLN A 1 3.40 -14.66 -9.36
C GLN A 1 2.77 -13.32 -9.00
N ASP A 2 1.65 -13.27 -8.28
CA ASP A 2 0.94 -12.02 -7.96
C ASP A 2 1.50 -11.25 -6.73
N TYR A 3 2.71 -11.56 -6.26
CA TYR A 3 3.25 -10.95 -5.04
C TYR A 3 3.56 -9.45 -5.22
N LEU A 4 4.03 -9.03 -6.41
CA LEU A 4 4.24 -7.61 -6.70
C LEU A 4 2.92 -6.84 -6.72
N LEU A 5 1.90 -7.39 -7.40
CA LEU A 5 0.56 -6.80 -7.42
C LEU A 5 -0.02 -6.71 -6.00
N PHE A 6 0.14 -7.75 -5.19
CA PHE A 6 -0.23 -7.71 -3.78
C PHE A 6 0.50 -6.60 -3.02
N CYS A 7 1.81 -6.46 -3.21
CA CYS A 7 2.57 -5.40 -2.54
C CYS A 7 2.11 -4.01 -3.00
N GLU A 8 1.78 -3.79 -4.28
CA GLU A 8 1.25 -2.51 -4.76
C GLU A 8 -0.14 -2.21 -4.18
N ILE A 9 -1.00 -3.24 -4.05
CA ILE A 9 -2.29 -3.12 -3.36
C ILE A 9 -2.07 -2.77 -1.88
N LEU A 10 -1.08 -3.40 -1.23
CA LEU A 10 -0.77 -3.20 0.18
C LEU A 10 -0.21 -1.80 0.47
N LEU A 11 0.77 -1.36 -0.32
CA LEU A 11 1.38 -0.05 -0.17
C LEU A 11 0.47 1.06 -0.71
N GLN A 12 -0.49 0.73 -1.59
CA GLN A 12 -1.32 1.67 -2.32
C GLN A 12 -0.50 2.66 -3.14
N ARG A 13 0.57 2.15 -3.75
CA ARG A 13 1.58 2.90 -4.49
C ARG A 13 2.27 1.95 -5.48
N PRO A 14 2.74 2.44 -6.62
CA PRO A 14 3.56 1.64 -7.53
C PRO A 14 4.86 1.20 -6.85
N ILE A 15 5.34 0.00 -7.15
CA ILE A 15 6.60 -0.50 -6.61
C ILE A 15 7.64 -0.55 -7.72
N ASN A 16 8.69 0.25 -7.57
CA ASN A 16 9.92 0.09 -8.33
C ASN A 16 10.98 -0.55 -7.43
N MET A 17 11.33 -1.81 -7.68
CA MET A 17 12.33 -2.53 -6.88
C MET A 17 13.76 -1.99 -7.08
N ALA A 18 14.02 -1.25 -8.17
CA ALA A 18 15.31 -0.61 -8.40
C ALA A 18 15.46 0.72 -7.62
N GLU A 19 14.34 1.38 -7.33
CA GLU A 19 14.27 2.66 -6.61
C GLU A 19 13.22 2.54 -5.51
N LEU A 20 13.57 1.88 -4.40
CA LEU A 20 12.67 1.66 -3.27
C LEU A 20 12.44 2.94 -2.44
N ALA A 21 12.28 4.08 -3.11
CA ALA A 21 11.96 5.36 -2.50
C ALA A 21 10.44 5.49 -2.34
N LEU A 22 9.94 5.20 -1.14
CA LEU A 22 8.52 5.33 -0.81
C LEU A 22 8.23 6.75 -0.33
N SER A 23 8.10 7.70 -1.26
CA SER A 23 7.67 9.06 -0.90
C SER A 23 6.33 9.04 -0.15
N ASN A 24 6.16 9.96 0.78
CA ASN A 24 4.94 10.06 1.57
C ASN A 24 3.74 10.56 0.74
N VAL A 25 4.01 11.25 -0.36
CA VAL A 25 3.02 11.78 -1.31
C VAL A 25 3.07 10.98 -2.61
N LEU A 26 1.91 10.69 -3.17
CA LEU A 26 1.78 10.07 -4.49
C LEU A 26 1.87 11.16 -5.56
N THR A 27 2.72 11.01 -6.56
CA THR A 27 2.73 11.96 -7.68
C THR A 27 1.50 11.77 -8.57
N ARG A 28 1.23 12.72 -9.46
CA ARG A 28 0.11 12.61 -10.41
C ARG A 28 0.32 11.45 -11.38
N GLU A 29 1.56 11.20 -11.76
CA GLU A 29 1.97 10.12 -12.64
C GLU A 29 1.74 8.76 -11.97
N GLU A 30 2.14 8.64 -10.70
CA GLU A 30 1.90 7.45 -9.89
C GLU A 30 0.40 7.20 -9.68
N GLU A 31 -0.38 8.25 -9.44
CA GLU A 31 -1.84 8.13 -9.32
C GLU A 31 -2.47 7.67 -10.65
N ALA A 32 -2.04 8.23 -11.77
CA ALA A 32 -2.50 7.84 -13.09
C ALA A 32 -2.15 6.36 -13.39
N TYR A 33 -0.92 5.94 -13.07
CA TYR A 33 -0.48 4.55 -13.18
C TYR A 33 -1.38 3.63 -12.35
N MET A 34 -1.60 3.94 -11.06
CA MET A 34 -2.41 3.09 -10.20
C MET A 34 -3.84 2.95 -10.70
N ARG A 35 -4.42 4.03 -11.24
CA ARG A 35 -5.76 4.00 -11.86
C ARG A 35 -5.78 3.16 -13.12
N ASP A 36 -4.74 3.24 -13.95
CA ASP A 36 -4.63 2.47 -15.18
C ASP A 36 -4.43 0.97 -14.89
N MET A 37 -3.49 0.66 -13.98
CA MET A 37 -3.26 -0.69 -13.48
C MET A 37 -4.55 -1.30 -12.93
N ALA A 38 -5.31 -0.56 -12.12
CA ALA A 38 -6.57 -1.05 -11.57
C ALA A 38 -7.64 -1.35 -12.65
N LYS A 39 -7.67 -0.60 -13.76
CA LYS A 39 -8.60 -0.86 -14.88
C LYS A 39 -8.20 -2.11 -15.65
N HIS A 40 -6.91 -2.28 -15.93
CA HIS A 40 -6.41 -3.37 -16.77
C HIS A 40 -6.23 -4.69 -16.02
N HIS A 41 -5.97 -4.64 -14.71
CA HIS A 41 -5.65 -5.81 -13.88
C HIS A 41 -6.71 -6.12 -12.80
N PHE A 42 -7.93 -5.61 -12.96
CA PHE A 42 -8.99 -5.76 -11.96
C PHE A 42 -9.27 -7.22 -11.59
N ASP A 43 -9.29 -8.13 -12.57
CA ASP A 43 -9.53 -9.56 -12.32
C ASP A 43 -8.43 -10.19 -11.45
N CYS A 44 -7.17 -9.82 -11.69
CA CYS A 44 -6.02 -10.25 -10.88
C CYS A 44 -6.10 -9.68 -9.46
N ILE A 45 -6.47 -8.39 -9.32
CA ILE A 45 -6.69 -7.76 -8.02
C ILE A 45 -7.77 -8.51 -7.24
N MET A 46 -8.89 -8.83 -7.90
CA MET A 46 -10.00 -9.54 -7.27
C MET A 46 -9.62 -10.98 -6.87
N ARG A 47 -8.78 -11.65 -7.66
CA ARG A 47 -8.22 -12.96 -7.27
C ARG A 47 -7.36 -12.84 -6.01
N VAL A 48 -6.40 -11.91 -6.00
CA VAL A 48 -5.56 -11.65 -4.81
C VAL A 48 -6.42 -11.36 -3.58
N LEU A 49 -7.40 -10.46 -3.69
CA LEU A 49 -8.26 -10.11 -2.56
C LEU A 49 -9.12 -11.28 -2.05
N ARG A 50 -9.57 -12.18 -2.94
CA ARG A 50 -10.34 -13.38 -2.57
C ARG A 50 -9.50 -14.44 -1.87
N ASP A 51 -8.24 -14.57 -2.27
CA ASP A 51 -7.32 -15.59 -1.74
C ASP A 51 -6.75 -15.19 -0.37
N LEU A 52 -6.86 -13.91 0.01
CA LEU A 52 -6.35 -13.41 1.28
C LEU A 52 -7.25 -13.77 2.47
N PRO A 53 -6.67 -14.02 3.67
CA PRO A 53 -7.44 -14.14 4.89
C PRO A 53 -8.28 -12.89 5.16
N ARG A 54 -9.49 -13.04 5.71
CA ARG A 54 -10.39 -11.91 6.03
C ARG A 54 -9.72 -10.82 6.87
N ALA A 55 -8.85 -11.22 7.79
CA ALA A 55 -8.08 -10.29 8.63
C ALA A 55 -7.24 -9.31 7.79
N MET A 56 -6.70 -9.75 6.65
CA MET A 56 -5.90 -8.92 5.77
C MET A 56 -6.74 -7.82 5.08
N LEU A 57 -8.01 -8.08 4.79
CA LEU A 57 -8.92 -7.06 4.25
C LEU A 57 -9.14 -5.92 5.26
N LEU A 58 -9.14 -6.23 6.56
CA LEU A 58 -9.20 -5.23 7.62
C LEU A 58 -7.90 -4.43 7.72
N VAL A 59 -6.74 -5.07 7.50
CA VAL A 59 -5.44 -4.39 7.40
C VAL A 59 -5.46 -3.39 6.25
N PHE A 60 -5.93 -3.78 5.06
CA PHE A 60 -6.09 -2.83 3.95
C PHE A 60 -7.04 -1.69 4.31
N ARG A 61 -8.18 -1.99 4.95
CA ARG A 61 -9.12 -0.94 5.35
C ARG A 61 -8.48 0.04 6.33
N ASN A 62 -7.69 -0.43 7.27
CA ASN A 62 -6.95 0.40 8.21
C ASN A 62 -5.92 1.29 7.49
N ILE A 63 -5.11 0.71 6.60
CA ILE A 63 -4.13 1.46 5.80
C ILE A 63 -4.81 2.55 4.97
N ASN A 64 -5.95 2.25 4.34
CA ASN A 64 -6.74 3.22 3.57
C ASN A 64 -7.22 4.38 4.44
N THR A 65 -7.70 4.09 5.66
CA THR A 65 -8.15 5.09 6.61
C THR A 65 -7.00 5.97 7.08
N VAL A 66 -5.86 5.38 7.47
CA VAL A 66 -4.65 6.12 7.88
C VAL A 66 -4.18 7.02 6.74
N ARG A 67 -4.14 6.52 5.50
CA ARG A 67 -3.80 7.32 4.32
C ARG A 67 -4.76 8.49 4.14
N GLY A 68 -6.07 8.26 4.24
CA GLY A 68 -7.09 9.31 4.13
C GLY A 68 -6.93 10.41 5.18
N ILE A 69 -6.67 10.04 6.43
CA ILE A 69 -6.39 10.99 7.53
C ILE A 69 -5.11 11.78 7.25
N ASN A 70 -4.03 11.10 6.87
CA ASN A 70 -2.75 11.76 6.56
C ASN A 70 -2.94 12.81 5.45
N VAL A 71 -3.65 12.46 4.37
CA VAL A 71 -3.97 13.38 3.28
C VAL A 71 -4.82 14.56 3.76
N ALA A 72 -5.88 14.30 4.54
CA ALA A 72 -6.75 15.35 5.08
C ALA A 72 -6.02 16.36 5.97
N LEU A 73 -4.91 15.95 6.60
CA LEU A 73 -4.06 16.80 7.44
C LEU A 73 -2.89 17.45 6.67
N GLY A 74 -2.80 17.31 5.35
CA GLY A 74 -1.71 17.89 4.55
C GLY A 74 -0.45 17.04 4.47
N VAL A 75 -0.57 15.73 4.69
CA VAL A 75 0.52 14.72 4.60
C VAL A 75 1.67 14.96 5.61
N PRO A 76 1.37 15.12 6.92
CA PRO A 76 2.37 15.47 7.93
C PRO A 76 3.34 14.35 8.31
N VAL A 77 3.03 13.08 8.04
CA VAL A 77 3.84 11.93 8.50
C VAL A 77 4.13 10.92 7.40
N ASP A 78 5.37 10.43 7.31
CA ASP A 78 5.74 9.32 6.43
C ASP A 78 5.17 8.01 6.99
N ARG A 79 4.03 7.60 6.44
CA ARG A 79 3.33 6.39 6.89
C ARG A 79 4.12 5.12 6.62
N TYR A 80 4.92 5.07 5.54
CA TYR A 80 5.66 3.86 5.19
C TYR A 80 6.81 3.64 6.16
N TYR A 81 7.55 4.72 6.44
CA TYR A 81 8.60 4.69 7.44
C TYR A 81 8.06 4.30 8.82
N ILE A 82 6.94 4.89 9.28
CA ILE A 82 6.36 4.57 10.60
C ILE A 82 5.89 3.12 10.68
N MET A 83 5.19 2.63 9.65
CA MET A 83 4.71 1.25 9.59
C MET A 83 5.87 0.25 9.59
N ALA A 84 6.95 0.54 8.87
CA ALA A 84 8.14 -0.29 8.83
C ALA A 84 8.94 -0.23 10.15
N ARG A 85 9.10 0.94 10.76
CA ARG A 85 9.88 1.13 11.99
C ARG A 85 9.29 0.37 13.18
N ARG A 86 7.97 0.22 13.23
CA ARG A 86 7.30 -0.53 14.31
C ARG A 86 7.58 -2.04 14.26
N TRP A 87 8.22 -2.53 13.19
CA TRP A 87 8.63 -3.93 13.05
C TRP A 87 10.02 -4.22 13.66
N GLU A 88 10.53 -3.38 14.58
CA GLU A 88 11.66 -3.80 15.42
C GLU A 88 11.23 -4.95 16.36
N PRO A 89 12.02 -6.03 16.48
CA PRO A 89 11.69 -7.21 17.26
C PRO A 89 11.90 -6.98 18.77
N GLU A 90 11.20 -6.00 19.36
CA GLU A 90 11.15 -5.80 20.81
C GLU A 90 9.86 -6.37 21.46
N ALA A 91 9.18 -7.31 20.78
CA ALA A 91 7.98 -7.97 21.30
C ALA A 91 8.17 -9.48 21.56
N VAL A 92 9.41 -9.98 21.51
CA VAL A 92 9.77 -11.35 21.95
C VAL A 92 11.07 -11.28 22.75
N ALA A 93 10.99 -10.74 23.97
CA ALA A 93 11.97 -10.89 25.03
C ALA A 93 11.22 -11.11 26.35
#